data_AF-A0A9D8RVW8-F1
#
_entry.id   AF-A0A9D8RVW8-F1
#
_cell.length_a   1.000
_cell.length_b   1.000
_cell.length_c   1.000
_cell.angle_alpha   90.00
_cell.angle_beta   90.00
_cell.angle_gamma   90.00
#
_symmetry.space_group_name_H-M   'P 1'
#
loop_
_entity.id
_entity.type
_entity.pdbx_description
1 polymer ?
#
loop_
_entity_poly.entity_id
_entity_poly.type
_entity_poly.pdbx_seq_one_letter_code
_entity_poly.pdbx_strand_id
1 'polypeptide(L)' 'MRIDREKIAALAAMPDDKLWGEIVSMAAGLGFKLPAKTPPPSDMQRLRSAVTGQKINIGEAMRVLKAYKREE' A
#
# COMPACT_ATOMS: atom_id res chain seq x y z
N MET A 1 7.01 -16.45 6.89
CA MET A 1 6.34 -16.32 5.58
C MET A 1 7.35 -15.74 4.59
N ARG A 2 7.83 -16.52 3.61
CA ARG A 2 8.57 -15.98 2.47
C ARG A 2 7.55 -15.32 1.58
N ILE A 3 7.64 -14.01 1.39
CA ILE A 3 6.74 -13.31 0.48
C ILE A 3 7.22 -13.65 -0.93
N ASP A 4 6.33 -14.22 -1.75
CA ASP A 4 6.62 -14.58 -3.13
C ASP A 4 7.15 -13.36 -3.89
N ARG A 5 8.39 -13.46 -4.39
CA ARG A 5 9.01 -12.41 -5.21
C ARG A 5 8.14 -12.04 -6.42
N GLU A 6 7.41 -13.01 -6.96
CA GLU A 6 6.48 -12.79 -8.07
C GLU A 6 5.31 -11.89 -7.67
N LYS A 7 4.77 -12.04 -6.46
CA LYS A 7 3.74 -11.13 -5.93
C LYS A 7 4.29 -9.74 -5.70
N ILE A 8 5.52 -9.63 -5.18
CA ILE A 8 6.18 -8.32 -5.00
C ILE A 8 6.41 -7.65 -6.36
N ALA A 9 6.88 -8.38 -7.37
CA ALA A 9 7.08 -7.86 -8.72
C ALA A 9 5.75 -7.47 -9.39
N ALA A 10 4.69 -8.25 -9.18
CA ALA A 10 3.35 -7.92 -9.68
C ALA A 10 2.81 -6.63 -9.03
N LEU A 11 2.99 -6.46 -7.71
CA LEU A 11 2.65 -5.22 -7.00
C LEU A 11 3.53 -4.04 -7.47
N ALA A 12 4.80 -4.30 -7.77
CA ALA A 12 5.77 -3.34 -8.29
C ALA A 12 5.51 -2.91 -9.74
N ALA A 13 4.74 -3.69 -10.50
CA ALA A 13 4.43 -3.42 -11.91
C ALA A 13 2.99 -2.91 -12.11
N MET A 14 2.15 -2.99 -11.08
CA MET A 14 0.76 -2.57 -11.15
C MET A 14 0.65 -1.03 -11.27
N PRO A 15 -0.36 -0.47 -11.96
CA PRO A 15 -0.64 0.98 -11.94
C PRO A 15 -1.01 1.47 -10.54
N ASP A 16 -0.68 2.73 -10.22
CA ASP A 16 -0.91 3.32 -8.90
C ASP A 16 -2.39 3.30 -8.47
N ASP A 17 -3.32 3.58 -9.40
CA ASP A 17 -4.76 3.54 -9.10
C ASP A 17 -5.24 2.15 -8.70
N LYS A 18 -4.71 1.10 -9.36
CA LYS A 18 -5.03 -0.29 -9.03
C LYS A 18 -4.39 -0.72 -7.73
N LEU A 19 -3.12 -0.37 -7.52
CA LEU A 19 -2.40 -0.65 -6.28
C LEU A 19 -3.11 -0.01 -5.08
N TRP A 20 -3.57 1.23 -5.22
CA TRP A 20 -4.33 1.90 -4.17
C TRP A 20 -5.69 1.22 -3.92
N GLY A 21 -6.41 0.83 -4.96
CA GLY A 21 -7.67 0.08 -4.83
C GLY A 21 -7.52 -1.23 -4.04
N GLU A 22 -6.45 -1.98 -4.30
CA GLU A 22 -6.10 -3.19 -3.54
C GLU A 22 -5.80 -2.86 -2.07
N ILE A 23 -4.99 -1.82 -1.83
CA ILE A 23 -4.65 -1.35 -0.48
C ILE A 23 -5.90 -0.93 0.30
N VAL A 24 -6.81 -0.17 -0.34
CA VAL A 24 -8.09 0.26 0.26
C VAL A 24 -8.95 -0.96 0.59
N SER A 25 -9.04 -1.93 -0.32
CA SER A 25 -9.83 -3.16 -0.13
C SER A 25 -9.27 -4.02 1.01
N MET A 26 -7.94 -4.18 1.07
CA MET A 26 -7.25 -4.89 2.16
C MET A 26 -7.42 -4.16 3.50
N ALA A 27 -7.31 -2.83 3.50
CA ALA A 27 -7.51 -2.00 4.68
C ALA A 27 -8.95 -2.11 5.20
N ALA A 28 -9.94 -2.11 4.31
CA ALA A 28 -11.35 -2.29 4.67
C ALA A 28 -11.61 -3.65 5.33
N GLY A 29 -10.98 -4.72 4.82
CA GLY A 29 -11.04 -6.06 5.44
C GLY A 29 -10.43 -6.13 6.84
N LEU A 30 -9.54 -5.17 7.18
CA LEU A 30 -8.93 -5.02 8.50
C LEU A 30 -9.64 -3.97 9.39
N GLY A 31 -10.76 -3.41 8.93
CA GLY A 31 -11.52 -2.39 9.66
C GLY A 31 -10.97 -0.96 9.54
N PHE A 32 -10.05 -0.70 8.61
CA PHE A 32 -9.54 0.64 8.32
C PHE A 32 -10.27 1.27 7.13
N LYS A 33 -10.81 2.48 7.32
CA LYS A 33 -11.36 3.30 6.23
C LYS A 33 -10.27 4.20 5.65
N LEU A 34 -9.83 3.86 4.43
CA LEU A 34 -8.94 4.69 3.63
C LEU A 34 -9.74 5.49 2.58
N PRO A 35 -9.28 6.68 2.17
CA PRO A 35 -9.95 7.47 1.15
C PRO A 35 -9.91 6.75 -0.20
N ALA A 36 -11.03 6.78 -0.92
CA ALA A 36 -11.13 6.24 -2.28
C ALA A 36 -10.27 7.00 -3.30
N LYS A 37 -9.85 8.23 -2.96
CA LYS A 37 -8.96 9.03 -3.80
C LYS A 37 -7.53 8.53 -3.68
N THR A 38 -6.89 8.27 -4.82
CA THR A 38 -5.47 7.91 -4.90
C THR A 38 -4.61 9.00 -4.23
N PRO A 39 -3.65 8.62 -3.36
CA PRO A 39 -2.66 9.52 -2.80
C PRO A 39 -1.84 10.21 -3.91
N PRO A 40 -1.18 11.34 -3.60
CA PRO A 40 -0.24 11.96 -4.53
C PRO A 40 0.88 10.97 -4.92
N PRO A 41 1.47 11.13 -6.12
CA PRO A 41 2.49 10.22 -6.64
C PRO A 41 3.68 10.00 -5.69
N SER A 42 4.05 11.01 -4.90
CA SER A 42 5.12 10.91 -3.89
C SER A 42 4.80 9.88 -2.79
N ASP A 43 3.55 9.80 -2.34
CA ASP A 43 3.15 8.84 -1.30
C ASP A 43 2.91 7.46 -1.89
N MET A 44 2.42 7.37 -3.13
CA MET A 44 2.35 6.11 -3.87
C MET A 44 3.73 5.52 -4.13
N GLN A 45 4.73 6.34 -4.44
CA GLN A 45 6.11 5.90 -4.62
C GLN A 45 6.71 5.38 -3.30
N ARG A 46 6.38 5.99 -2.16
CA ARG A 46 6.77 5.51 -0.82
C ARG A 46 6.12 4.17 -0.50
N LEU A 47 4.82 4.03 -0.78
CA LEU A 47 4.11 2.75 -0.62
C LEU A 47 4.74 1.67 -1.49
N ARG A 48 5.00 1.97 -2.76
CA ARG A 48 5.66 1.03 -3.68
C ARG A 48 7.04 0.64 -3.15
N SER A 49 7.87 1.62 -2.78
CA SER A 49 9.21 1.36 -2.23
C SER A 49 9.18 0.50 -0.95
N ALA A 50 8.18 0.70 -0.09
CA ALA A 50 7.98 -0.09 1.11
C ALA A 50 7.61 -1.56 0.80
N VAL A 51 6.98 -1.83 -0.34
CA VAL A 51 6.57 -3.18 -0.77
C VAL A 51 7.64 -3.85 -1.65
N THR A 52 8.39 -3.07 -2.42
CA THR A 52 9.39 -3.57 -3.38
C THR A 52 10.80 -3.72 -2.80
N GLY A 53 11.06 -3.17 -1.60
CA GLY A 53 12.34 -3.34 -0.92
C GLY A 53 12.67 -4.82 -0.63
N GLN A 54 13.97 -5.15 -0.58
CA GLN A 54 14.49 -6.50 -0.25
C GLN A 54 13.90 -7.07 1.06
N LYS A 55 13.39 -6.19 1.93
CA LYS A 55 12.50 -6.49 3.04
C LYS A 55 11.29 -5.56 2.92
N ILE A 56 10.08 -6.12 2.94
CA ILE A 56 8.87 -5.32 3.00
C ILE A 56 8.90 -4.49 4.28
N ASN A 57 8.95 -3.17 4.13
CA ASN A 57 8.94 -2.23 5.24
C ASN A 57 7.48 -1.93 5.62
N ILE A 58 6.85 -2.91 6.28
CA ILE A 58 5.45 -2.82 6.72
C ILE A 58 5.23 -1.57 7.59
N GLY A 59 6.22 -1.19 8.42
CA GLY A 59 6.12 -0.01 9.27
C GLY A 59 6.03 1.31 8.49
N GLU A 60 6.77 1.42 7.39
CA GLU A 60 6.70 2.59 6.51
C GLU A 60 5.40 2.61 5.70
N ALA A 61 4.98 1.46 5.16
CA ALA A 61 3.68 1.34 4.50
C ALA A 61 2.55 1.74 5.44
N MET A 62 2.52 1.19 6.67
CA MET A 62 1.54 1.57 7.68
C MET A 62 1.62 3.03 8.09
N ARG A 63 2.80 3.66 8.13
CA ARG A 63 2.93 5.09 8.43
C ARG A 63 2.25 5.94 7.37
N VAL A 64 2.45 5.62 6.09
CA VAL A 64 1.75 6.30 5.00
C VAL A 64 0.25 6.06 5.12
N LEU A 65 -0.20 4.82 5.29
CA LEU A 65 -1.63 4.52 5.43
C LEU A 65 -2.28 5.20 6.64
N LYS A 66 -1.57 5.32 7.77
CA LYS A 66 -2.04 6.01 8.97
C LYS A 66 -2.25 7.50 8.73
N ALA A 67 -1.43 8.14 7.88
CA ALA A 67 -1.64 9.53 7.49
C ALA A 67 -2.96 9.73 6.70
N TYR A 68 -3.46 8.67 6.08
CA TYR A 68 -4.72 8.66 5.32
C TYR A 68 -5.89 8.02 6.07
N LYS A 69 -5.66 7.44 7.25
CA LYS A 69 -6.72 6.85 8.08
C LYS A 69 -7.65 7.98 8.54
N ARG A 70 -8.93 7.91 8.19
CA ARG A 70 -9.96 8.67 8.91
C ARG A 70 -10.33 7.88 10.16
N GLU A 71 -10.09 8.47 11.32
CA GLU A 71 -10.63 7.95 12.58
C GLU A 71 -12.12 8.31 12.61
N GLU A 72 -12.98 7.29 12.74
CA GLU A 72 -14.32 7.45 13.27
C GLU A 72 -14.28 7.33 14.79
#